data_AF-A0AAJ1VF33-F1
#
_entry.id   AF-A0AAJ1VF33-F1
#
_cell.length_a   1.000
_cell.length_b   1.000
_cell.length_c   1.000
_cell.angle_alpha   90.00
_cell.angle_beta   90.00
_cell.angle_gamma   90.00
#
_symmetry.space_group_name_H-M   'P 1'
#
loop_
_entity.id
_entity.type
_entity.pdbx_description
1 polymer ?
#
loop_
_entity_poly.entity_id
_entity_poly.type
_entity_poly.pdbx_seq_one_letter_code
_entity_poly.pdbx_strand_id
1 'polypeptide(L)'
;MKTLSILLLILSFSQCGSTQFEKNTPFIIDSANYMTWTGGQPGIHGINVQIQLKEKSNITFDSLYFRNKATKVEIKEASLIIANYTNSKNKNLDITLHLDPKKEFRNKLPIQKKIPFELSKNEAVLTYQLNGKTKYYKIKDIKERDTKPTQQIQ
;
A
#
# COMPACT_ATOMS: atom_id res chain seq x y z
N MET A 1 -18.89 30.40 -45.39
CA MET A 1 -18.99 30.37 -43.91
C MET A 1 -19.47 28.99 -43.46
N LYS A 2 -18.61 27.96 -43.40
CA LYS A 2 -19.02 26.60 -43.01
C LYS A 2 -18.00 25.81 -42.19
N THR A 3 -16.83 26.38 -41.87
CA THR A 3 -15.73 25.65 -41.21
C THR A 3 -15.56 26.00 -39.73
N LEU A 4 -16.37 26.92 -39.16
CA LEU A 4 -16.20 27.34 -37.77
C LEU A 4 -16.87 26.40 -36.74
N SER A 5 -17.73 25.47 -37.18
CA SER A 5 -18.52 24.63 -36.28
C SER A 5 -17.82 23.33 -35.81
N ILE A 6 -16.67 22.97 -36.40
CA ILE A 6 -15.97 21.71 -36.13
C ILE A 6 -14.94 21.82 -34.99
N LEU A 7 -14.59 23.03 -34.55
CA LEU A 7 -13.56 23.23 -33.51
C LEU A 7 -14.09 23.06 -32.07
N LEU A 8 -15.41 22.91 -31.86
CA LEU A 8 -16.01 22.91 -30.52
C LEU A 8 -16.17 21.52 -29.87
N LEU A 9 -15.87 20.43 -30.58
CA LEU A 9 -16.16 19.06 -30.11
C LEU A 9 -14.99 18.35 -29.39
N ILE A 10 -13.84 19.01 -29.21
CA ILE A 10 -12.60 18.35 -28.73
C ILE A 10 -12.28 18.68 -27.24
N LEU A 11 -13.12 19.46 -26.55
CA LEU A 11 -12.84 19.92 -25.18
C LEU A 11 -13.55 19.13 -24.08
N SER A 12 -14.24 18.04 -24.40
CA SER A 12 -14.99 17.24 -23.42
C SER A 12 -14.22 15.96 -23.10
N PHE A 13 -14.02 15.68 -21.80
CA PHE A 13 -13.44 14.45 -21.22
C PHE A 13 -11.94 14.44 -20.87
N SER A 14 -11.39 15.54 -20.33
CA SER A 14 -10.33 15.42 -19.32
C SER A 14 -10.94 14.98 -17.98
N GLN A 15 -11.40 13.73 -17.90
CA GLN A 15 -11.82 13.12 -16.63
C GLN A 15 -10.56 12.79 -15.82
N CYS A 16 -10.02 13.81 -15.15
CA CYS A 16 -8.95 13.66 -14.18
C CYS A 16 -9.49 12.82 -13.00
N GLY A 17 -9.32 11.50 -13.09
CA GLY A 17 -9.67 10.56 -12.04
C GLY A 17 -8.73 10.70 -10.85
N SER A 18 -8.87 11.78 -10.08
CA SER A 18 -8.17 11.91 -8.81
C SER A 18 -8.90 11.12 -7.74
N THR A 19 -8.17 10.24 -7.06
CA THR A 19 -8.69 9.49 -5.92
C THR A 19 -9.06 10.47 -4.81
N GLN A 20 -10.34 10.56 -4.46
CA GLN A 20 -10.78 11.45 -3.39
C GLN A 20 -10.41 10.84 -2.04
N PHE A 21 -9.59 11.57 -1.27
CA PHE A 21 -9.23 11.20 0.09
C PHE A 21 -10.25 11.78 1.07
N GLU A 22 -10.78 10.94 1.94
CA GLU A 22 -11.71 11.35 2.98
C GLU A 22 -10.98 12.20 4.03
N LYS A 23 -11.55 13.36 4.36
CA LYS A 23 -11.01 14.22 5.45
C LYS A 23 -11.70 13.95 6.78
N ASN A 24 -12.96 13.52 6.75
CA ASN A 24 -13.77 13.26 7.93
C ASN A 24 -13.84 11.76 8.18
N THR A 25 -12.97 11.27 9.05
CA THR A 25 -12.90 9.86 9.44
C THR A 25 -13.54 9.62 10.80
N PRO A 26 -14.19 8.46 11.02
CA PRO A 26 -14.71 8.04 12.32
C PRO A 26 -13.61 7.55 13.29
N PHE A 27 -12.34 7.82 12.99
CA PHE A 27 -11.18 7.46 13.78
C PHE A 27 -10.15 8.59 13.70
N ILE A 28 -9.33 8.69 14.74
CA ILE A 28 -8.24 9.66 14.85
C ILE A 28 -6.94 8.88 14.98
N ILE A 29 -5.96 9.20 14.12
CA ILE A 29 -4.61 8.66 14.22
C ILE A 29 -3.85 9.47 15.26
N ASP A 30 -3.28 8.79 16.25
CA ASP A 30 -2.41 9.37 17.26
C ASP A 30 -0.97 9.44 16.75
N SER A 31 -0.44 8.32 16.24
CA SER A 31 0.90 8.28 15.66
C SER A 31 1.01 7.26 14.52
N ALA A 32 1.92 7.52 13.59
CA ALA A 32 2.25 6.60 12.50
C ALA A 32 3.76 6.50 12.36
N ASN A 33 4.28 5.28 12.46
CA ASN A 33 5.70 5.02 12.39
C ASN A 33 5.98 3.83 11.47
N TYR A 34 7.15 3.81 10.85
CA TYR A 34 7.65 2.64 10.14
C TYR A 34 9.02 2.23 10.64
N MET A 35 9.32 0.94 10.51
CA MET A 35 10.62 0.37 10.85
C MET A 35 11.04 -0.58 9.74
N THR A 36 12.28 -0.47 9.29
CA THR A 36 12.87 -1.47 8.39
C THR A 36 13.42 -2.64 9.20
N TRP A 37 13.32 -3.85 8.67
CA TRP A 37 13.91 -5.03 9.30
C TRP A 37 14.62 -5.88 8.25
N THR A 38 15.67 -6.57 8.68
CA THR A 38 16.37 -7.58 7.89
C THR A 38 16.07 -8.96 8.48
N GLY A 39 15.80 -9.92 7.61
CA GLY A 39 15.60 -11.31 8.02
C GLY A 39 16.94 -12.02 8.23
N GLY A 40 16.88 -13.25 8.74
CA GLY A 40 18.08 -14.08 8.93
C GLY A 40 18.72 -14.58 7.63
N GLN A 41 18.01 -14.53 6.50
CA GLN A 41 18.52 -14.95 5.20
C GLN A 41 18.93 -13.76 4.32
N PRO A 42 20.06 -13.83 3.60
CA PRO A 42 20.48 -12.80 2.67
C PRO A 42 19.39 -12.44 1.66
N GLY A 43 19.11 -11.15 1.53
CA GLY A 43 18.10 -10.62 0.60
C GLY A 43 16.66 -10.64 1.12
N ILE A 44 16.39 -11.20 2.31
CA ILE A 44 15.09 -11.05 2.98
C ILE A 44 15.13 -9.82 3.86
N HIS A 45 14.30 -8.84 3.52
CA HIS A 45 14.13 -7.62 4.30
C HIS A 45 12.69 -7.12 4.14
N GLY A 46 12.29 -6.20 5.01
CA GLY A 46 10.95 -5.65 4.96
C GLY A 46 10.80 -4.32 5.67
N ILE A 47 9.57 -3.84 5.65
CA ILE A 47 9.11 -2.65 6.34
C ILE A 47 7.89 -3.05 7.16
N ASN A 48 7.91 -2.75 8.44
CA ASN A 48 6.75 -2.83 9.32
C ASN A 48 6.23 -1.40 9.52
N VAL A 49 4.97 -1.15 9.20
CA VAL A 49 4.31 0.14 9.47
C VAL A 49 3.31 -0.07 10.60
N GLN A 50 3.37 0.78 11.61
CA GLN A 50 2.49 0.79 12.77
C GLN A 50 1.77 2.12 12.85
N ILE A 51 0.44 2.06 12.89
CA ILE A 51 -0.42 3.22 13.02
C ILE A 51 -1.22 3.02 14.31
N GLN A 52 -0.99 3.91 15.28
CA GLN A 52 -1.71 3.95 16.53
C GLN A 52 -2.92 4.87 16.38
N LEU A 53 -4.10 4.37 16.72
CA LEU A 53 -5.30 5.17 16.87
C LEU A 53 -5.35 5.78 18.26
N LYS A 54 -5.93 6.98 18.36
CA LYS A 54 -6.15 7.68 19.63
C LYS A 54 -7.11 6.91 20.54
N GLU A 55 -8.09 6.24 19.94
CA GLU A 55 -9.10 5.45 20.63
C GLU A 55 -9.33 4.14 19.89
N LYS A 56 -9.92 3.16 20.58
CA LYS A 56 -10.32 1.90 19.94
C LYS A 56 -11.38 2.17 18.89
N SER A 57 -11.24 1.53 17.73
CA SER A 57 -12.16 1.71 16.61
C SER A 57 -12.74 0.36 16.19
N ASN A 58 -14.05 0.34 15.94
CA ASN A 58 -14.76 -0.82 15.38
C ASN A 58 -14.79 -0.79 13.84
N ILE A 59 -13.99 0.09 13.22
CA ILE A 59 -13.91 0.22 11.77
C ILE A 59 -13.10 -0.93 11.18
N THR A 60 -13.60 -1.49 10.08
CA THR A 60 -12.88 -2.52 9.34
C THR A 60 -11.84 -1.85 8.42
N PHE A 61 -10.57 -1.92 8.82
CA PHE A 61 -9.44 -1.54 7.98
C PHE A 61 -9.07 -2.71 7.06
N ASP A 62 -8.78 -2.42 5.79
CA ASP A 62 -8.53 -3.46 4.77
C ASP A 62 -7.07 -3.51 4.35
N SER A 63 -6.55 -2.43 3.78
CA SER A 63 -5.22 -2.38 3.19
C SER A 63 -4.50 -1.07 3.51
N LEU A 64 -3.18 -1.13 3.57
CA LEU A 64 -2.32 0.05 3.63
C LEU A 64 -1.48 0.11 2.36
N TYR A 65 -1.39 1.31 1.80
CA TYR A 65 -0.57 1.64 0.65
C TYR A 65 0.59 2.51 1.14
N PHE A 66 1.82 2.03 1.00
CA PHE A 66 3.04 2.73 1.43
C PHE A 66 4.18 2.42 0.46
N ARG A 67 4.95 3.45 0.07
CA ARG A 67 6.11 3.33 -0.86
C ARG A 67 5.81 2.47 -2.10
N ASN A 68 4.72 2.79 -2.80
CA ASN A 68 4.24 2.10 -3.99
C ASN A 68 3.93 0.60 -3.82
N LYS A 69 3.73 0.14 -2.58
CA LYS A 69 3.29 -1.22 -2.27
C LYS A 69 1.98 -1.18 -1.50
N ALA A 70 1.16 -2.21 -1.68
CA ALA A 70 -0.06 -2.41 -0.93
C ALA A 70 0.03 -3.73 -0.16
N THR A 71 -0.42 -3.73 1.08
CA THR A 71 -0.54 -4.95 1.90
C THR A 71 -1.80 -4.88 2.74
N LYS A 72 -2.34 -6.04 3.13
CA LYS A 72 -3.47 -6.08 4.07
C LYS A 72 -2.98 -5.65 5.45
N VAL A 73 -3.86 -4.98 6.19
CA VAL A 73 -3.55 -4.59 7.57
C VAL A 73 -4.07 -5.60 8.57
N GLU A 74 -3.35 -5.73 9.67
CA GLU A 74 -3.74 -6.47 10.86
C GLU A 74 -4.06 -5.48 11.98
N ILE A 75 -5.12 -5.75 12.74
CA ILE A 75 -5.52 -4.91 13.87
C ILE A 75 -5.21 -5.65 15.16
N LYS A 76 -4.43 -5.04 16.04
CA LYS A 76 -4.18 -5.49 17.41
C LYS A 76 -4.88 -4.55 18.39
N GLU A 77 -5.46 -5.12 19.44
CA GLU A 77 -6.07 -4.39 20.57
C GLU A 77 -7.15 -3.35 20.17
N ALA A 78 -7.73 -3.49 18.96
CA ALA A 78 -8.67 -2.54 18.35
C ALA A 78 -8.17 -1.10 18.18
N SER A 79 -6.88 -0.81 18.41
CA SER A 79 -6.30 0.52 18.31
C SER A 79 -4.96 0.56 17.55
N LEU A 80 -4.29 -0.58 17.37
CA LEU A 80 -3.01 -0.67 16.69
C LEU A 80 -3.17 -1.35 15.32
N ILE A 81 -2.92 -0.60 14.25
CA ILE A 81 -2.95 -1.12 12.88
C ILE A 81 -1.52 -1.43 12.44
N ILE A 82 -1.28 -2.64 11.97
CA ILE A 82 0.03 -3.15 11.56
C ILE A 82 -0.02 -3.55 10.10
N ALA A 83 0.95 -3.07 9.31
CA ALA A 83 1.10 -3.43 7.91
C ALA A 83 2.52 -3.95 7.67
N ASN A 84 2.61 -5.21 7.22
CA ASN A 84 3.88 -5.87 6.95
C ASN A 84 4.16 -5.91 5.45
N TYR A 85 5.27 -5.30 5.05
CA TYR A 85 5.81 -5.35 3.70
C TYR A 85 7.06 -6.19 3.71
N THR A 86 7.04 -7.37 3.12
CA THR A 86 8.23 -8.21 2.94
C THR A 86 8.69 -8.18 1.50
N ASN A 87 10.01 -8.14 1.29
CA ASN A 87 10.64 -8.41 0.00
C ASN A 87 11.02 -9.90 -0.10
N SER A 88 10.13 -10.78 0.37
CA SER A 88 10.32 -12.21 0.15
C SER A 88 10.10 -12.53 -1.32
N LYS A 89 11.04 -13.28 -1.91
CA LYS A 89 10.94 -13.83 -3.27
C LYS A 89 9.75 -14.80 -3.41
N ASN A 90 9.18 -15.27 -2.30
CA ASN A 90 7.97 -16.09 -2.28
C ASN A 90 6.70 -15.23 -2.36
N LYS A 91 6.48 -14.56 -3.49
CA LYS A 91 5.12 -14.63 -4.02
C LYS A 91 5.01 -16.05 -4.56
N ASN A 92 4.01 -16.83 -4.14
CA ASN A 92 3.69 -18.14 -4.72
C ASN A 92 3.39 -17.98 -6.21
N LEU A 93 4.42 -17.71 -7.00
CA LEU A 93 4.41 -17.81 -8.42
C LEU A 93 4.49 -19.29 -8.68
N ASP A 94 3.48 -19.80 -9.37
CA ASP A 94 3.50 -21.14 -9.93
C ASP A 94 4.58 -21.15 -11.04
N ILE A 95 5.84 -21.21 -10.61
CA ILE A 95 7.02 -21.25 -11.46
C ILE A 95 7.27 -22.72 -11.72
N THR A 96 7.01 -23.15 -12.95
CA THR A 96 7.43 -24.47 -13.39
C THR A 96 8.91 -24.40 -13.74
N LEU A 97 9.75 -25.06 -12.94
CA LEU A 97 11.17 -25.26 -13.23
C LEU A 97 11.31 -26.57 -14.03
N HIS A 98 11.51 -26.46 -15.34
CA HIS A 98 11.58 -27.62 -16.23
C HIS A 98 12.98 -27.73 -16.85
N LEU A 99 13.49 -28.96 -17.00
CA LEU A 99 14.78 -29.23 -17.66
C LEU A 99 14.90 -28.68 -19.11
N ASP A 100 13.78 -28.31 -19.73
CA ASP A 100 13.74 -27.80 -21.11
C ASP A 100 13.46 -26.30 -21.03
N PRO A 101 14.43 -25.43 -21.40
CA PRO A 101 14.30 -23.98 -21.32
C PRO A 101 13.07 -23.44 -22.06
N LYS A 102 12.60 -24.13 -23.12
CA LYS A 102 11.43 -23.71 -23.88
C LYS A 102 10.14 -23.75 -23.06
N LYS A 103 10.08 -24.61 -22.05
CA LYS A 103 8.89 -24.76 -21.19
C LYS A 103 8.82 -23.71 -20.08
N GLU A 104 9.93 -23.03 -19.78
CA GLU A 104 9.96 -21.93 -18.80
C GLU A 104 9.38 -20.61 -19.36
N PHE A 105 9.31 -20.44 -20.69
CA PHE A 105 8.66 -19.27 -21.31
C PHE A 105 7.17 -19.13 -20.96
N ARG A 106 6.55 -20.18 -20.41
CA ARG A 106 5.16 -20.17 -19.95
C ARG A 106 4.99 -19.64 -18.51
N ASN A 107 6.09 -19.39 -17.79
CA ASN A 107 6.03 -18.83 -16.45
C ASN A 107 5.47 -17.39 -16.52
N LYS A 108 4.41 -17.13 -15.74
CA LYS A 108 3.76 -15.81 -15.72
C LYS A 108 4.55 -14.84 -14.84
N LEU A 109 4.75 -13.63 -15.33
CA LEU A 109 5.33 -12.55 -14.51
C LEU A 109 4.36 -12.16 -13.38
N PRO A 110 4.87 -11.86 -12.17
CA PRO A 110 4.05 -11.34 -11.08
C PRO A 110 3.39 -10.01 -11.50
N ILE A 111 2.05 -10.00 -11.58
CA ILE A 111 1.30 -8.78 -11.81
C ILE A 111 1.40 -7.91 -10.54
N GLN A 112 2.08 -6.78 -10.63
CA GLN A 112 2.05 -5.76 -9.58
C GLN A 112 0.77 -4.94 -9.78
N LYS A 113 -0.13 -4.96 -8.79
CA LYS A 113 -1.30 -4.08 -8.80
C LYS A 113 -0.81 -2.63 -8.81
N LYS A 114 -1.06 -1.92 -9.91
CA LYS A 114 -0.77 -0.49 -10.01
C LYS A 114 -1.67 0.25 -9.03
N ILE A 115 -1.06 1.12 -8.23
CA ILE A 115 -1.77 1.97 -7.29
C ILE A 115 -2.26 3.19 -8.09
N PRO A 116 -3.53 3.60 -7.96
CA PRO A 116 -4.10 4.68 -8.78
C PRO A 116 -3.73 6.09 -8.28
N PHE A 117 -2.75 6.23 -7.40
CA PHE A 117 -2.35 7.51 -6.81
C PHE A 117 -0.85 7.54 -6.53
N GLU A 118 -0.28 8.74 -6.61
CA GLU A 118 1.11 9.00 -6.25
C GLU A 118 1.25 9.22 -4.75
N LEU A 119 2.25 8.57 -4.15
CA LEU A 119 2.62 8.70 -2.74
C LEU A 119 4.06 9.17 -2.61
N SER A 120 4.26 10.18 -1.76
CA SER A 120 5.61 10.58 -1.33
C SER A 120 6.20 9.53 -0.37
N LYS A 121 7.53 9.58 -0.15
CA LYS A 121 8.26 8.58 0.66
C LYS A 121 7.71 8.38 2.09
N ASN A 122 7.11 9.42 2.68
CA ASN A 122 6.59 9.47 4.04
C ASN A 122 5.05 9.53 4.11
N GLU A 123 4.37 9.29 2.99
CA GLU A 123 2.92 9.25 2.92
C GLU A 123 2.43 7.80 2.84
N ALA A 124 1.32 7.50 3.51
CA ALA A 124 0.56 6.28 3.27
C ALA A 124 -0.91 6.58 3.02
N VAL A 125 -1.57 5.65 2.37
CA VAL A 125 -3.03 5.65 2.23
C VAL A 125 -3.58 4.40 2.91
N LEU A 126 -4.44 4.62 3.89
CA LEU A 126 -5.16 3.58 4.61
C LEU A 126 -6.55 3.41 4.00
N THR A 127 -6.90 2.19 3.59
CA THR A 127 -8.25 1.86 3.16
C THR A 127 -9.05 1.24 4.29
N TYR A 128 -10.30 1.66 4.38
CA TYR A 128 -11.24 1.14 5.36
C TYR A 128 -12.63 1.04 4.76
N GLN A 129 -13.47 0.21 5.35
CA GLN A 129 -14.86 0.06 4.94
C GLN A 129 -15.77 0.81 5.90
N LEU A 130 -16.65 1.63 5.34
CA LEU A 130 -17.69 2.34 6.07
C LEU A 130 -18.99 2.25 5.28
N ASN A 131 -20.05 1.72 5.90
CA ASN A 131 -21.37 1.53 5.29
C ASN A 131 -21.32 0.78 3.95
N GLY A 132 -20.48 -0.26 3.85
CA GLY A 132 -20.32 -1.06 2.64
C GLY A 132 -19.54 -0.39 1.50
N LYS A 133 -18.96 0.80 1.72
CA LYS A 133 -18.12 1.50 0.74
C LYS A 133 -16.66 1.53 1.21
N THR A 134 -15.73 1.22 0.31
CA THR A 134 -14.30 1.40 0.54
C THR A 134 -13.95 2.87 0.46
N LYS A 135 -13.34 3.39 1.52
CA LYS A 135 -12.85 4.77 1.61
C LYS A 135 -11.33 4.79 1.73
N TYR A 136 -10.73 5.90 1.33
CA TYR A 136 -9.29 6.12 1.31
C TYR A 136 -8.96 7.28 2.25
N TYR A 137 -8.10 7.04 3.24
CA TYR A 137 -7.58 8.07 4.12
C TYR A 137 -6.09 8.26 3.89
N LYS A 138 -5.65 9.50 3.66
CA LYS A 138 -4.23 9.81 3.47
C LYS A 138 -3.59 10.20 4.80
N ILE A 139 -2.56 9.48 5.19
CA ILE A 139 -1.71 9.76 6.34
C ILE A 139 -0.48 10.51 5.84
N LYS A 140 -0.29 11.72 6.36
CA LYS A 140 0.90 12.53 6.12
C LYS A 140 1.90 12.29 7.26
N ASP A 141 3.18 12.38 6.94
CA ASP A 141 4.30 12.36 7.91
C ASP A 141 4.42 11.09 8.77
N ILE A 142 4.57 9.94 8.11
CA ILE A 142 4.97 8.71 8.80
C ILE A 142 6.46 8.80 9.16
N LYS A 143 6.76 8.65 10.45
CA LYS A 143 8.13 8.76 10.97
C LYS A 143 8.84 7.43 10.92
N GLU A 144 10.14 7.46 10.61
CA GLU A 144 10.99 6.30 10.81
C GLU A 144 11.24 6.13 12.30
N ARG A 145 11.02 4.92 12.83
CA ARG A 145 11.51 4.55 14.16
C ARG A 145 12.92 4.04 14.00
N ASP A 146 13.83 4.58 14.82
CA ASP A 146 15.20 4.11 14.87
C ASP A 146 15.24 2.63 15.23
N THR A 147 15.78 1.83 14.31
CA THR A 147 16.15 0.45 14.60
C THR A 147 17.39 0.49 15.48
N LYS A 148 17.23 0.34 16.81
CA LYS A 148 18.36 -0.16 17.60
C LYS A 148 18.68 -1.55 17.04
N PRO A 149 19.93 -1.84 16.61
CA PRO A 149 20.28 -3.18 16.14
C PRO A 149 19.91 -4.17 17.22
N THR A 150 19.07 -5.16 16.89
CA THR A 150 18.82 -6.28 17.78
C THR A 150 20.17 -6.90 18.08
N GLN A 151 20.68 -6.71 19.30
CA GLN A 151 21.92 -7.37 19.71
C GLN A 151 21.66 -8.87 19.60
N GLN A 152 22.35 -9.50 18.66
CA GLN A 152 22.39 -10.94 18.61
C GLN A 152 23.08 -11.39 19.89
N ILE A 153 22.32 -12.04 20.77
CA ILE A 153 22.87 -12.74 21.92
C ILE A 153 23.75 -13.85 21.33
N GLN A 154 25.06 -13.73 21.53
CA GLN A 154 26.06 -14.77 21.28
C GLN A 154 25.93 -15.88 22.31
#